data_AF-A0A812SXR9-F1
#
_entry.id   AF-A0A812SXR9-F1
#
_cell.length_a   1.000
_cell.length_b   1.000
_cell.length_c   1.000
_cell.angle_alpha   90.00
_cell.angle_beta   90.00
_cell.angle_gamma   90.00
#
_symmetry.space_group_name_H-M   'P 1'
#
loop_
_entity.id
_entity.type
_entity.pdbx_description
1 polymer ?
#
loop_
_entity_poly.entity_id
_entity_poly.type
_entity_poly.pdbx_seq_one_letter_code
_entity_poly.pdbx_strand_id
1 'polypeptide(L)'
;MMSYERFSASKAKVQAAFDDVEAWIFQAFEEGVQDLEGDQDLGLEVAQRRRGMRFFAAGRARDGKQFASILFPLFHGDPNREIYEEAFSDVLRVAGSSVKPGSRHKLSFRAGVLFFTADSLGNTYGVVASDDYPLANAYNFLEEILQVYHSIDVEIALNEADESLWTEPRFREDAFGVRELAVASWKKQLRPGDGCSAQVEFSEDLHCLQESL
;
A
#
# COMPACT_ATOMS: atom_id res chain seq x y z
N MET A 1 23.79 26.12 23.25
CA MET A 1 24.01 24.67 23.44
C MET A 1 22.75 24.10 24.09
N MET A 2 21.93 23.32 23.38
CA MET A 2 20.77 22.66 23.99
C MET A 2 21.27 21.58 24.96
N SER A 3 20.79 21.58 26.21
CA SER A 3 21.16 20.55 27.18
C SER A 3 20.49 19.21 26.82
N TYR A 4 21.23 18.11 27.00
CA TYR A 4 20.78 16.73 26.72
C TYR A 4 19.45 16.38 27.41
N GLU A 5 19.16 17.02 28.55
CA GLU A 5 17.92 16.88 29.30
C GLU A 5 16.69 17.41 28.53
N ARG A 6 16.81 18.51 27.77
CA ARG A 6 15.70 19.05 26.97
C ARG A 6 15.41 18.18 25.75
N PHE A 7 16.44 17.56 25.15
CA PHE A 7 16.27 16.63 24.05
C PHE A 7 15.63 15.31 24.51
N SER A 8 16.04 14.80 25.66
CA SER A 8 15.44 13.62 26.30
C SER A 8 13.97 13.84 26.67
N ALA A 9 13.63 15.00 27.24
CA ALA A 9 12.26 15.35 27.61
C ALA A 9 11.34 15.52 26.38
N SER A 10 11.84 16.12 25.29
CA SER A 10 11.09 16.20 24.03
C SER A 10 10.91 14.84 23.37
N LYS A 11 11.92 13.95 23.43
CA LYS A 11 11.81 12.58 22.91
C LYS A 11 10.80 11.75 23.69
N ALA A 12 10.78 11.86 25.02
CA ALA A 12 9.81 11.18 25.87
C ALA A 12 8.36 11.67 25.62
N LYS A 13 8.17 12.98 25.40
CA LYS A 13 6.86 13.55 25.02
C LYS A 13 6.38 13.09 23.65
N VAL A 14 7.28 12.98 22.68
CA VAL A 14 6.96 12.48 21.34
C VAL A 14 6.64 10.99 21.39
N GLN A 15 7.40 10.18 22.14
CA GLN A 15 7.12 8.76 22.31
C GLN A 15 5.78 8.52 23.00
N ALA A 16 5.47 9.25 24.08
CA ALA A 16 4.17 9.16 24.75
C ALA A 16 3.00 9.55 23.83
N ALA A 17 3.20 10.54 22.95
CA ALA A 17 2.18 10.92 21.97
C ALA A 17 1.97 9.84 20.87
N PHE A 18 3.00 9.04 20.56
CA PHE A 18 2.86 7.88 19.66
C PHE A 18 2.19 6.69 20.37
N ASP A 19 2.54 6.44 21.63
CA ASP A 19 1.95 5.36 22.44
C ASP A 19 0.45 5.64 22.74
N ASP A 20 0.06 6.91 22.94
CA ASP A 20 -1.34 7.32 23.11
C ASP A 20 -2.18 7.17 21.83
N VAL A 21 -1.57 7.37 20.65
CA VAL A 21 -2.22 7.14 19.35
C VAL A 21 -2.41 5.65 19.08
N GLU A 22 -1.42 4.84 19.43
CA GLU A 22 -1.50 3.38 19.32
C GLU A 22 -2.58 2.82 20.27
N ALA A 23 -2.66 3.33 21.51
CA ALA A 23 -3.70 2.96 22.46
C ALA A 23 -5.12 3.39 22.02
N TRP A 24 -5.27 4.59 21.43
CA TRP A 24 -6.56 5.04 20.90
C TRP A 24 -7.03 4.21 19.70
N ILE A 25 -6.12 3.80 18.82
CA ILE A 25 -6.43 2.91 17.70
C ILE A 25 -6.92 1.56 18.23
N PHE A 26 -6.27 0.95 19.22
CA PHE A 26 -6.74 -0.32 19.78
C PHE A 26 -8.13 -0.20 20.43
N GLN A 27 -8.40 0.90 21.15
CA GLN A 27 -9.64 1.08 21.88
C GLN A 27 -10.85 1.41 20.97
N ALA A 28 -10.63 2.05 19.81
CA ALA A 28 -11.69 2.38 18.85
C ALA A 28 -12.19 1.17 18.04
N PHE A 29 -11.45 0.04 18.03
CA PHE A 29 -11.77 -1.15 17.23
C PHE A 29 -12.12 -2.40 18.07
N GLU A 30 -12.08 -2.35 19.40
CA GLU A 30 -12.47 -3.47 20.29
C GLU A 30 -13.96 -3.48 20.69
N GLU A 31 -14.71 -2.37 20.54
CA GLU A 31 -16.14 -2.36 20.87
C GLU A 31 -17.00 -2.82 19.69
N GLY A 32 -17.21 -4.15 19.59
CA GLY A 32 -18.43 -4.69 18.97
C GLY A 32 -18.28 -5.94 18.12
N VAL A 33 -17.85 -7.07 18.69
CA VAL A 33 -18.12 -8.40 18.11
C VAL A 33 -19.03 -9.16 19.09
N GLN A 34 -20.35 -9.08 18.85
CA GLN A 34 -21.31 -10.01 19.43
C GLN A 34 -21.54 -11.14 18.42
N ASP A 35 -21.46 -12.36 18.95
CA ASP A 35 -21.54 -13.65 18.27
C ASP A 35 -22.71 -13.79 17.29
N LEU A 36 -22.40 -14.23 16.06
CA LEU A 36 -23.33 -14.93 15.17
C LEU A 36 -22.62 -16.14 14.56
N GLU A 37 -22.82 -17.31 15.18
CA GLU A 37 -22.46 -18.61 14.62
C GLU A 37 -23.35 -18.90 13.40
N GLY A 38 -22.87 -18.53 12.21
CA GLY A 38 -23.56 -18.81 10.94
C GLY A 38 -22.77 -18.52 9.64
N ASP A 39 -21.61 -17.84 9.71
CA ASP A 39 -20.97 -17.18 8.54
C ASP A 39 -19.59 -17.74 8.11
N GLN A 40 -19.14 -18.88 8.63
CA GLN A 40 -17.76 -19.34 8.38
C GLN A 40 -17.48 -19.69 6.90
N ASP A 41 -18.43 -20.25 6.16
CA ASP A 41 -18.23 -20.60 4.74
C ASP A 41 -18.29 -19.39 3.79
N LEU A 42 -19.17 -18.41 4.06
CA LEU A 42 -19.24 -17.15 3.27
C LEU A 42 -18.03 -16.26 3.53
N GLY A 43 -17.55 -16.20 4.77
CA GLY A 43 -16.34 -15.45 5.15
C GLY A 43 -15.08 -16.03 4.51
N LEU A 44 -14.95 -17.36 4.46
CA LEU A 44 -13.84 -18.05 3.79
C LEU A 44 -13.86 -17.83 2.27
N GLU A 45 -15.02 -17.88 1.61
CA GLU A 45 -15.12 -17.58 0.18
C GLU A 45 -14.80 -16.11 -0.12
N VAL A 46 -15.32 -15.14 0.65
CA VAL A 46 -15.03 -13.71 0.44
C VAL A 46 -13.56 -13.37 0.75
N ALA A 47 -12.97 -14.02 1.76
CA ALA A 47 -11.55 -13.88 2.07
C ALA A 47 -10.65 -14.52 0.99
N GLN A 48 -11.04 -15.67 0.43
CA GLN A 48 -10.34 -16.31 -0.70
C GLN A 48 -10.46 -15.46 -1.98
N ARG A 49 -11.63 -14.84 -2.24
CA ARG A 49 -11.88 -13.92 -3.37
C ARG A 49 -10.99 -12.66 -3.38
N ARG A 50 -10.23 -12.40 -2.31
CA ARG A 50 -9.39 -11.20 -2.16
C ARG A 50 -7.93 -11.51 -1.85
N ARG A 51 -7.43 -12.73 -2.05
CA ARG A 51 -6.02 -13.03 -1.80
C ARG A 51 -5.10 -12.38 -2.83
N GLY A 52 -3.94 -11.88 -2.39
CA GLY A 52 -2.92 -11.31 -3.28
C GLY A 52 -2.64 -9.84 -3.05
N MET A 53 -1.69 -9.30 -3.81
CA MET A 53 -1.45 -7.86 -3.94
C MET A 53 -2.53 -7.22 -4.82
N ARG A 54 -3.14 -6.15 -4.32
CA ARG A 54 -4.36 -5.56 -4.90
C ARG A 54 -4.13 -4.18 -5.46
N PHE A 55 -3.37 -3.36 -4.75
CA PHE A 55 -3.27 -1.94 -5.01
C PHE A 55 -1.85 -1.45 -4.73
N PHE A 56 -1.33 -0.58 -5.59
CA PHE A 56 -0.07 0.12 -5.43
C PHE A 56 -0.31 1.63 -5.46
N ALA A 57 0.39 2.36 -4.59
CA ALA A 57 0.42 3.81 -4.62
C ALA A 57 1.80 4.37 -4.35
N ALA A 58 2.04 5.57 -4.88
CA ALA A 58 3.23 6.36 -4.61
C ALA A 58 2.86 7.81 -4.39
N GLY A 59 3.56 8.46 -3.47
CA GLY A 59 3.28 9.84 -3.11
C GLY A 59 4.42 10.49 -2.38
N ARG A 60 4.41 11.82 -2.35
CA ARG A 60 5.45 12.64 -1.75
C ARG A 60 5.03 13.06 -0.35
N ALA A 61 5.86 12.75 0.64
CA ALA A 61 5.49 12.93 2.05
C ALA A 61 5.37 14.41 2.44
N ARG A 62 6.24 15.29 1.92
CA ARG A 62 6.31 16.70 2.34
C ARG A 62 5.03 17.50 2.06
N ASP A 63 4.25 17.11 1.06
CA ASP A 63 3.01 17.78 0.64
C ASP A 63 1.81 16.84 0.54
N GLY A 64 1.98 15.56 0.89
CA GLY A 64 0.91 14.56 0.87
C GLY A 64 0.37 14.23 -0.52
N LYS A 65 1.09 14.63 -1.59
CA LYS A 65 0.58 14.51 -2.95
C LYS A 65 0.88 13.14 -3.53
N GLN A 66 -0.17 12.42 -3.96
CA GLN A 66 -0.06 11.13 -4.64
C GLN A 66 0.14 11.32 -6.14
N PHE A 67 1.10 10.59 -6.70
CA PHE A 67 1.45 10.62 -8.13
C PHE A 67 1.35 9.25 -8.81
N ALA A 68 0.99 8.21 -8.06
CA ALA A 68 0.52 6.95 -8.59
C ALA A 68 -0.55 6.34 -7.68
N SER A 69 -1.60 5.80 -8.30
CA SER A 69 -2.68 5.04 -7.69
C SER A 69 -3.14 3.98 -8.70
N ILE A 70 -2.71 2.73 -8.46
CA ILE A 70 -2.82 1.63 -9.42
C ILE A 70 -3.48 0.44 -8.73
N LEU A 71 -4.70 0.13 -9.16
CA LEU A 71 -5.38 -1.11 -8.85
C LEU A 71 -4.92 -2.18 -9.84
N PHE A 72 -4.45 -3.34 -9.35
CA PHE A 72 -3.92 -4.40 -10.21
C PHE A 72 -5.04 -5.10 -10.99
N PRO A 73 -4.74 -5.68 -12.17
CA PRO A 73 -5.74 -6.23 -13.09
C PRO A 73 -6.78 -7.18 -12.47
N LEU A 74 -6.36 -8.09 -11.57
CA LEU A 74 -7.28 -9.04 -10.91
C LEU A 74 -8.26 -8.36 -9.94
N PHE A 75 -8.04 -7.08 -9.62
CA PHE A 75 -8.83 -6.30 -8.68
C PHE A 75 -9.47 -5.09 -9.34
N HIS A 76 -9.51 -5.02 -10.68
CA HIS A 76 -10.15 -3.90 -11.36
C HIS A 76 -11.61 -3.74 -10.92
N GLY A 77 -12.00 -2.54 -10.51
CA GLY A 77 -13.34 -2.27 -9.95
C GLY A 77 -13.53 -2.71 -8.49
N ASP A 78 -12.46 -3.04 -7.75
CA ASP A 78 -12.56 -3.33 -6.31
C ASP A 78 -13.21 -2.15 -5.56
N PRO A 79 -14.35 -2.37 -4.85
CA PRO A 79 -15.04 -1.32 -4.12
C PRO A 79 -14.20 -0.73 -2.97
N ASN A 80 -13.12 -1.40 -2.55
CA ASN A 80 -12.23 -0.91 -1.51
C ASN A 80 -11.17 0.08 -2.00
N ARG A 81 -11.15 0.46 -3.29
CA ARG A 81 -10.12 1.36 -3.84
C ARG A 81 -9.93 2.62 -2.99
N GLU A 82 -11.03 3.28 -2.62
CA GLU A 82 -10.98 4.50 -1.80
C GLU A 82 -10.34 4.24 -0.42
N ILE A 83 -10.60 3.07 0.16
CA ILE A 83 -10.04 2.64 1.45
C ILE A 83 -8.53 2.42 1.34
N TYR A 84 -8.07 1.86 0.21
CA TYR A 84 -6.65 1.68 -0.05
C TYR A 84 -5.92 3.03 -0.22
N GLU A 85 -6.54 3.96 -0.95
CA GLU A 85 -6.04 5.32 -1.16
C GLU A 85 -6.01 6.14 0.15
N GLU A 86 -7.03 5.99 1.00
CA GLU A 86 -7.11 6.61 2.32
C GLU A 86 -5.99 6.10 3.25
N ALA A 87 -5.83 4.77 3.35
CA ALA A 87 -4.79 4.16 4.17
C ALA A 87 -3.38 4.63 3.76
N PHE A 88 -3.12 4.75 2.46
CA PHE A 88 -1.85 5.28 1.96
C PHE A 88 -1.69 6.79 2.24
N SER A 89 -2.76 7.57 2.09
CA SER A 89 -2.76 9.00 2.43
C SER A 89 -2.44 9.25 3.90
N ASP A 90 -2.96 8.42 4.79
CA ASP A 90 -2.65 8.48 6.21
C ASP A 90 -1.18 8.18 6.50
N VAL A 91 -0.60 7.19 5.83
CA VAL A 91 0.85 6.94 5.92
C VAL A 91 1.65 8.16 5.49
N LEU A 92 1.31 8.78 4.35
CA LEU A 92 1.99 10.00 3.89
C LEU A 92 1.90 11.13 4.93
N ARG A 93 0.72 11.34 5.50
CA ARG A 93 0.42 12.41 6.45
C ARG A 93 1.10 12.22 7.81
N VAL A 94 1.10 10.99 8.32
CA VAL A 94 1.52 10.70 9.71
C VAL A 94 2.97 10.24 9.78
N ALA A 95 3.37 9.38 8.85
CA ALA A 95 4.66 8.67 8.91
C ALA A 95 5.61 9.06 7.78
N GLY A 96 5.14 9.67 6.69
CA GLY A 96 5.90 9.84 5.46
C GLY A 96 7.29 10.47 5.66
N SER A 97 7.42 11.51 6.48
CA SER A 97 8.72 12.16 6.76
C SER A 97 9.63 11.38 7.73
N SER A 98 9.12 10.34 8.38
CA SER A 98 9.83 9.53 9.37
C SER A 98 10.27 8.15 8.82
N VAL A 99 9.72 7.73 7.69
CA VAL A 99 10.12 6.49 7.01
C VAL A 99 11.52 6.66 6.45
N LYS A 100 12.44 5.76 6.83
CA LYS A 100 13.82 5.80 6.33
C LYS A 100 13.89 5.24 4.90
N PRO A 101 14.80 5.73 4.05
CA PRO A 101 14.99 5.15 2.72
C PRO A 101 15.27 3.65 2.78
N GLY A 102 14.54 2.86 1.99
CA GLY A 102 14.66 1.40 1.92
C GLY A 102 14.19 0.64 3.17
N SER A 103 13.62 1.33 4.16
CA SER A 103 13.07 0.67 5.35
C SER A 103 11.74 -0.03 5.06
N ARG A 104 11.52 -1.15 5.76
CA ARG A 104 10.39 -2.05 5.52
C ARG A 104 9.35 -1.86 6.62
N HIS A 105 8.20 -1.29 6.26
CA HIS A 105 7.09 -1.05 7.19
C HIS A 105 5.79 -1.70 6.73
N LYS A 106 4.93 -2.04 7.68
CA LYS A 106 3.58 -2.56 7.39
C LYS A 106 2.55 -1.95 8.34
N LEU A 107 1.34 -1.77 7.83
CA LEU A 107 0.17 -1.30 8.57
C LEU A 107 -1.00 -2.22 8.23
N SER A 108 -1.58 -2.88 9.23
CA SER A 108 -2.79 -3.68 9.07
C SER A 108 -4.02 -2.78 9.23
N PHE A 109 -5.02 -2.98 8.39
CA PHE A 109 -6.26 -2.21 8.38
C PHE A 109 -7.41 -3.07 7.85
N ARG A 110 -8.65 -2.57 7.90
CA ARG A 110 -9.87 -3.33 7.57
C ARG A 110 -9.85 -4.05 6.21
N ALA A 111 -9.10 -3.52 5.25
CA ALA A 111 -9.06 -4.06 3.89
C ALA A 111 -7.74 -4.76 3.56
N GLY A 112 -6.88 -5.07 4.53
CA GLY A 112 -5.68 -5.89 4.37
C GLY A 112 -4.45 -5.32 5.07
N VAL A 113 -3.27 -5.55 4.48
CA VAL A 113 -2.00 -5.01 4.95
C VAL A 113 -1.41 -4.09 3.90
N LEU A 114 -1.11 -2.86 4.30
CA LEU A 114 -0.32 -1.91 3.52
C LEU A 114 1.15 -2.11 3.88
N PHE A 115 1.95 -2.63 2.94
CA PHE A 115 3.41 -2.66 3.03
C PHE A 115 3.94 -1.39 2.38
N PHE A 116 4.90 -0.71 3.01
CA PHE A 116 5.44 0.52 2.48
C PHE A 116 6.90 0.74 2.82
N THR A 117 7.52 1.59 2.00
CA THR A 117 8.92 2.01 2.07
C THR A 117 9.04 3.44 1.54
N ALA A 118 10.21 4.05 1.66
CA ALA A 118 10.52 5.36 1.07
C ALA A 118 11.83 5.31 0.29
N ASP A 119 12.01 6.28 -0.62
CA ASP A 119 13.30 6.57 -1.25
C ASP A 119 14.08 7.65 -0.48
N SER A 120 15.30 7.94 -0.94
CA SER A 120 16.14 9.01 -0.38
C SER A 120 15.63 10.43 -0.66
N LEU A 121 14.63 10.58 -1.53
CA LEU A 121 14.07 11.87 -1.97
C LEU A 121 12.77 12.21 -1.20
N GLY A 122 12.36 11.35 -0.27
CA GLY A 122 11.16 11.57 0.55
C GLY A 122 9.86 11.20 -0.15
N ASN A 123 9.92 10.38 -1.21
CA ASN A 123 8.74 9.73 -1.76
C ASN A 123 8.49 8.41 -1.02
N THR A 124 7.23 8.15 -0.73
CA THR A 124 6.75 6.91 -0.12
C THR A 124 6.09 6.06 -1.18
N TYR A 125 6.27 4.75 -1.08
CA TYR A 125 5.74 3.74 -1.99
C TYR A 125 5.04 2.68 -1.15
N GLY A 126 3.82 2.33 -1.52
CA GLY A 126 2.98 1.42 -0.77
C GLY A 126 2.29 0.39 -1.65
N VAL A 127 2.17 -0.84 -1.16
CA VAL A 127 1.37 -1.89 -1.78
C VAL A 127 0.43 -2.50 -0.75
N VAL A 128 -0.85 -2.59 -1.09
CA VAL A 128 -1.87 -3.27 -0.29
C VAL A 128 -1.97 -4.71 -0.76
N ALA A 129 -1.93 -5.64 0.19
CA ALA A 129 -2.17 -7.05 -0.05
C ALA A 129 -3.09 -7.67 1.02
N SER A 130 -3.48 -8.91 0.81
CA SER A 130 -4.17 -9.71 1.84
C SER A 130 -3.26 -9.99 3.05
N ASP A 131 -3.87 -10.25 4.20
CA ASP A 131 -3.13 -10.48 5.46
C ASP A 131 -2.22 -11.70 5.43
N ASP A 132 -2.55 -12.69 4.60
CA ASP A 132 -1.78 -13.91 4.35
C ASP A 132 -0.72 -13.76 3.24
N TYR A 133 -0.55 -12.55 2.69
CA TYR A 133 0.40 -12.33 1.61
C TYR A 133 1.85 -12.35 2.13
N PRO A 134 2.80 -12.99 1.42
CA PRO A 134 4.14 -13.18 1.95
C PRO A 134 4.88 -11.84 1.99
N LEU A 135 5.34 -11.48 3.18
CA LEU A 135 6.06 -10.24 3.44
C LEU A 135 7.25 -10.05 2.49
N ALA A 136 8.00 -11.12 2.20
CA ALA A 136 9.13 -11.08 1.29
C ALA A 136 8.72 -10.66 -0.14
N ASN A 137 7.61 -11.20 -0.66
CA ASN A 137 7.14 -10.91 -2.01
C ASN A 137 6.66 -9.46 -2.15
N ALA A 138 5.96 -8.95 -1.12
CA ALA A 138 5.52 -7.55 -1.10
C ALA A 138 6.70 -6.58 -1.13
N TYR A 139 7.77 -6.83 -0.37
CA TYR A 139 8.97 -5.97 -0.42
C TYR A 139 9.81 -6.18 -1.67
N ASN A 140 9.88 -7.40 -2.23
CA ASN A 140 10.53 -7.61 -3.53
C ASN A 140 9.87 -6.75 -4.62
N PHE A 141 8.53 -6.70 -4.63
CA PHE A 141 7.78 -5.79 -5.51
C PHE A 141 8.17 -4.32 -5.25
N LEU A 142 8.14 -3.86 -4.00
CA LEU A 142 8.49 -2.47 -3.67
C LEU A 142 9.94 -2.12 -4.04
N GLU A 143 10.88 -3.06 -3.90
CA GLU A 143 12.28 -2.88 -4.30
C GLU A 143 12.43 -2.74 -5.82
N GLU A 144 11.71 -3.53 -6.62
CA GLU A 144 11.68 -3.35 -8.08
C GLU A 144 11.08 -1.99 -8.48
N ILE A 145 10.00 -1.57 -7.82
CA ILE A 145 9.37 -0.26 -8.06
C ILE A 145 10.33 0.89 -7.70
N LEU A 146 11.03 0.80 -6.58
CA LEU A 146 12.03 1.79 -6.19
C LEU A 146 13.10 1.95 -7.28
N GLN A 147 13.54 0.86 -7.92
CA GLN A 147 14.50 0.92 -9.02
C GLN A 147 13.92 1.60 -10.27
N VAL A 148 12.65 1.32 -10.59
CA VAL A 148 11.94 1.99 -11.70
C VAL A 148 11.91 3.50 -11.45
N TYR A 149 11.46 3.92 -10.27
CA TYR A 149 11.39 5.35 -9.95
C TYR A 149 12.75 6.00 -9.76
N HIS A 150 13.78 5.28 -9.33
CA HIS A 150 15.14 5.83 -9.28
C HIS A 150 15.68 6.19 -10.68
N SER A 151 15.21 5.51 -11.73
CA SER A 151 15.55 5.83 -13.12
C SER A 151 14.80 7.05 -13.67
N ILE A 152 13.78 7.52 -12.96
CA ILE A 152 12.93 8.66 -13.31
C ILE A 152 13.33 9.79 -12.37
N ASP A 153 13.60 10.99 -12.88
CA ASP A 153 13.89 12.14 -12.02
C ASP A 153 12.58 12.69 -11.41
N VAL A 154 11.96 11.89 -10.53
CA VAL A 154 10.65 12.13 -9.94
C VAL A 154 10.63 13.45 -9.19
N GLU A 155 11.68 13.74 -8.42
CA GLU A 155 11.70 14.94 -7.59
C GLU A 155 11.67 16.21 -8.44
N ILE A 156 12.51 16.30 -9.48
CA ILE A 156 12.52 17.45 -10.38
C ILE A 156 11.16 17.58 -11.08
N ALA A 157 10.64 16.49 -11.66
CA ALA A 157 9.37 16.51 -12.37
C ALA A 157 8.20 16.94 -11.47
N LEU A 158 8.14 16.48 -10.22
CA LEU A 158 7.09 16.87 -9.28
C LEU A 158 7.29 18.27 -8.67
N ASN A 159 8.48 18.85 -8.73
CA ASN A 159 8.75 20.23 -8.33
C ASN A 159 8.32 21.23 -9.41
N GLU A 160 8.39 20.82 -10.68
CA GLU A 160 8.01 21.62 -11.84
C GLU A 160 6.53 21.44 -12.23
N ALA A 161 5.86 20.43 -11.69
CA ALA A 161 4.45 20.16 -11.94
C ALA A 161 3.55 21.34 -11.49
N ASP A 162 2.74 21.85 -12.42
CA ASP A 162 1.72 22.86 -12.15
C ASP A 162 0.68 22.36 -11.12
N GLU A 163 0.22 23.25 -10.24
CA GLU A 163 -0.76 22.91 -9.20
C GLU A 163 -2.06 22.31 -9.77
N SER A 164 -2.47 22.73 -10.97
CA SER A 164 -3.66 22.19 -11.65
C SER A 164 -3.56 20.70 -11.97
N LEU A 165 -2.35 20.16 -12.20
CA LEU A 165 -2.15 18.73 -12.51
C LEU A 165 -2.59 17.82 -11.35
N TRP A 166 -2.52 18.30 -10.12
CA TRP A 166 -2.93 17.50 -8.95
C TRP A 166 -4.45 17.35 -8.84
N THR A 167 -5.21 18.18 -9.56
CA THR A 167 -6.66 18.01 -9.68
C THR A 167 -7.02 16.97 -10.76
N GLU A 168 -6.11 16.70 -11.69
CA GLU A 168 -6.32 15.75 -12.79
C GLU A 168 -6.19 14.29 -12.30
N PRO A 169 -7.27 13.48 -12.39
CA PRO A 169 -7.24 12.09 -11.92
C PRO A 169 -6.15 11.26 -12.62
N ARG A 170 -5.98 11.45 -13.94
CA ARG A 170 -4.99 10.69 -14.73
C ARG A 170 -3.56 10.92 -14.23
N PHE A 171 -3.25 12.13 -13.80
CA PHE A 171 -1.94 12.46 -13.25
C PHE A 171 -1.72 11.77 -11.89
N ARG A 172 -2.72 11.80 -11.01
CA ARG A 172 -2.64 11.11 -9.72
C ARG A 172 -2.60 9.59 -9.84
N GLU A 173 -3.24 9.03 -10.87
CA GLU A 173 -3.26 7.60 -11.13
C GLU A 173 -1.93 7.07 -11.66
N ASP A 174 -1.26 7.80 -12.56
CA ASP A 174 0.01 7.39 -13.15
C ASP A 174 0.77 8.56 -13.79
N ALA A 175 1.35 9.46 -12.98
CA ALA A 175 2.04 10.67 -13.47
C ALA A 175 3.23 10.38 -14.40
N PHE A 176 3.82 9.18 -14.26
CA PHE A 176 5.08 8.81 -14.91
C PHE A 176 4.96 7.65 -15.88
N GLY A 177 3.74 7.17 -16.16
CA GLY A 177 3.52 6.04 -17.07
C GLY A 177 4.10 4.71 -16.56
N VAL A 178 4.20 4.53 -15.25
CA VAL A 178 4.81 3.33 -14.65
C VAL A 178 3.83 2.17 -14.51
N ARG A 179 2.54 2.36 -14.83
CA ARG A 179 1.51 1.32 -14.64
C ARG A 179 1.89 -0.01 -15.27
N GLU A 180 2.37 -0.02 -16.49
CA GLU A 180 2.76 -1.26 -17.17
C GLU A 180 3.94 -1.94 -16.48
N LEU A 181 4.90 -1.17 -15.98
CA LEU A 181 6.05 -1.67 -15.22
C LEU A 181 5.62 -2.23 -13.86
N ALA A 182 4.71 -1.54 -13.16
CA ALA A 182 4.15 -2.00 -11.90
C ALA A 182 3.34 -3.29 -12.09
N VAL A 183 2.52 -3.38 -13.14
CA VAL A 183 1.80 -4.60 -13.49
C VAL A 183 2.75 -5.74 -13.84
N ALA A 184 3.83 -5.47 -14.58
CA ALA A 184 4.83 -6.47 -14.91
C ALA A 184 5.56 -7.00 -13.66
N SER A 185 5.93 -6.11 -12.72
CA SER A 185 6.52 -6.50 -11.44
C SER A 185 5.55 -7.33 -10.58
N TRP A 186 4.30 -6.88 -10.48
CA TRP A 186 3.24 -7.59 -9.77
C TRP A 186 3.00 -9.00 -10.31
N LYS A 187 2.97 -9.18 -11.64
CA LYS A 187 2.80 -10.50 -12.27
C LYS A 187 3.86 -11.52 -11.84
N LYS A 188 5.10 -11.09 -11.58
CA LYS A 188 6.18 -11.97 -11.09
C LYS A 188 5.92 -12.52 -9.68
N GLN A 189 5.09 -11.82 -8.91
CA GLN A 189 4.81 -12.13 -7.51
C GLN A 189 3.47 -12.87 -7.33
N LEU A 190 2.74 -13.13 -8.41
CA LEU A 190 1.48 -13.86 -8.37
C LEU A 190 1.68 -15.30 -7.85
N ARG A 191 0.76 -15.74 -7.00
CA ARG A 191 0.72 -17.10 -6.48
C ARG A 191 -0.53 -17.83 -6.98
N PRO A 192 -0.51 -19.18 -7.02
CA PRO A 192 -1.73 -19.95 -7.17
C PRO A 192 -2.76 -19.55 -6.11
N GLY A 193 -3.98 -19.22 -6.55
CA GLY A 193 -5.06 -18.78 -5.66
C GLY A 193 -5.14 -17.27 -5.41
N ASP A 194 -4.18 -16.46 -5.87
CA ASP A 194 -4.32 -15.00 -5.84
C ASP A 194 -5.41 -14.55 -6.83
N GLY A 195 -6.31 -13.67 -6.40
CA GLY A 195 -7.39 -13.10 -7.23
C GLY A 195 -8.44 -14.11 -7.74
N CYS A 196 -8.53 -15.33 -7.18
CA CYS A 196 -9.52 -16.31 -7.60
C CYS A 196 -10.95 -15.90 -7.19
N SER A 197 -11.61 -15.17 -8.08
CA SER A 197 -13.05 -15.26 -8.31
C SER A 197 -13.36 -16.49 -9.18
N ALA A 198 -14.53 -17.11 -9.00
CA ALA A 198 -15.06 -18.09 -9.94
C ALA A 198 -14.90 -17.60 -11.40
N GLN A 199 -14.40 -18.50 -12.27
CA GLN A 199 -14.42 -18.44 -13.74
C GLN A 199 -14.59 -17.04 -14.35
N VAL A 200 -13.47 -16.36 -14.62
CA VAL A 200 -13.43 -15.48 -15.78
C VAL A 200 -12.99 -16.37 -16.94
N GLU A 201 -13.86 -16.53 -17.93
CA GLU A 201 -13.47 -16.88 -19.30
C GLU A 201 -12.45 -15.83 -19.77
N PHE A 202 -11.20 -15.98 -19.35
CA PHE A 202 -10.08 -15.35 -20.02
C PHE A 202 -9.87 -16.15 -21.29
N SER A 203 -10.26 -15.53 -22.41
CA SER A 203 -9.78 -15.82 -23.75
C SER A 203 -8.33 -16.35 -23.72
N GLU A 204 -8.21 -17.67 -23.86
CA GLU A 204 -7.12 -18.55 -24.29
C GLU A 204 -5.63 -18.33 -23.90
N ASP A 205 -5.20 -17.26 -23.22
CA ASP A 205 -3.76 -17.02 -23.04
C ASP A 205 -3.19 -17.14 -21.62
N LEU A 206 -4.01 -17.51 -20.63
CA LEU A 206 -3.52 -17.85 -19.28
C LEU A 206 -4.23 -19.11 -18.81
N HIS A 207 -3.77 -20.24 -19.34
CA HIS A 207 -4.00 -21.54 -18.71
C HIS A 207 -3.60 -21.41 -17.23
N CYS A 208 -4.63 -21.39 -16.40
CA CYS A 208 -4.58 -21.68 -14.99
C CYS A 208 -3.57 -22.83 -14.81
N LEU A 209 -2.47 -22.58 -14.12
CA LEU A 209 -1.44 -23.57 -13.77
C LEU A 209 -2.04 -24.58 -12.77
N GLN A 210 -2.96 -25.39 -13.28
CA GLN A 210 -3.43 -26.63 -12.71
C GLN A 210 -3.02 -27.72 -13.69
N GLU A 211 -2.45 -28.79 -13.14
CA GLU A 211 -1.78 -29.92 -13.80
C GLU A 211 -0.27 -29.64 -14.00
N SER A 212 0.60 -29.99 -13.06
CA SER A 212 0.77 -31.37 -12.62
C SER A 212 1.51 -31.47 -11.29
N LEU A 213 1.20 -32.55 -10.59
CA LEU A 213 2.00 -33.23 -9.56
C LEU A 213 3.51 -33.22 -9.83
#